data_AF-A0A7S0L2V9-F1
#
_entry.id   AF-A0A7S0L2V9-F1
#
_cell.length_a   1.000
_cell.length_b   1.000
_cell.length_c   1.000
_cell.angle_alpha   90.00
_cell.angle_beta   90.00
_cell.angle_gamma   90.00
#
_symmetry.space_group_name_H-M   'P 1'
#
loop_
_entity.id
_entity.type
_entity.pdbx_description
1 polymer ?
#
loop_
_entity_poly.entity_id
_entity_poly.type
_entity_poly.pdbx_seq_one_letter_code
_entity_poly.pdbx_strand_id
1 'polypeptide(L)'
;MRTLPGLRRVGLAGTYAGLRPGTDASPDYQIGLSMNKTPCGERAPWITVGGIRSTGLTASLGIASHVAGLCNEALRLSGGVPVLAERPPIYTTPLPPVEAIVASYHERGDGSVVIGDDTMEFGAHYVTHPLTRAGFARLAITQHGGRDETH
;
A
#
# COMPACT_ATOMS: atom_id res chain seq x y z
N MET A 1 22.29 13.62 -14.11
CA MET A 1 21.15 12.79 -14.58
C MET A 1 21.63 11.94 -15.77
N ARG A 2 21.96 10.67 -15.52
CA ARG A 2 22.61 9.76 -16.50
C ARG A 2 21.68 8.62 -16.97
N THR A 3 20.57 8.42 -16.26
CA THR A 3 19.69 7.25 -16.38
C THR A 3 18.71 7.31 -17.54
N LEU A 4 18.29 8.51 -17.98
CA LEU A 4 17.38 8.69 -19.14
C LEU A 4 17.72 9.98 -19.89
N PRO A 5 18.58 9.93 -20.93
CA PRO A 5 19.01 11.10 -21.68
C PRO A 5 17.87 11.87 -22.36
N GLY A 6 16.81 11.16 -22.79
CA GLY A 6 15.65 11.74 -23.48
C GLY A 6 14.82 12.70 -22.64
N LEU A 7 14.87 12.58 -21.30
CA LEU A 7 14.11 13.45 -20.38
C LEU A 7 14.71 14.85 -20.21
N ARG A 8 15.93 15.10 -20.71
CA ARG A 8 16.60 16.40 -20.59
C ARG A 8 15.87 17.55 -21.28
N ARG A 9 14.99 17.25 -22.23
CA ARG A 9 14.23 18.24 -23.01
C ARG A 9 12.80 18.44 -22.50
N VAL A 10 12.38 17.68 -21.49
CA VAL A 10 11.04 17.76 -20.92
C VAL A 10 11.02 18.85 -19.86
N GLY A 11 9.98 19.70 -19.87
CA GLY A 11 9.80 20.76 -18.88
C GLY A 11 9.60 20.20 -17.47
N LEU A 12 10.18 20.86 -16.47
CA LEU A 12 10.03 20.49 -15.07
C LEU A 12 8.64 20.87 -14.56
N ALA A 13 7.83 19.88 -14.16
CA ALA A 13 6.50 20.13 -13.59
C ALA A 13 6.55 20.70 -12.16
N GLY A 14 7.62 20.41 -11.42
CA GLY A 14 7.82 20.89 -10.05
C GLY A 14 9.02 20.21 -9.37
N THR A 15 9.46 20.78 -8.24
CA THR A 15 10.50 20.19 -7.39
C THR A 15 9.95 20.00 -5.99
N TYR A 16 10.24 18.86 -5.37
CA TYR A 16 9.91 18.59 -3.98
C TYR A 16 11.10 17.95 -3.28
N ALA A 17 11.16 18.10 -1.95
CA ALA A 17 12.13 17.44 -1.11
C ALA A 17 11.38 16.61 -0.06
N GLY A 18 11.78 15.34 0.09
CA GLY A 18 11.29 14.47 1.16
C GLY A 18 12.22 14.53 2.36
N LEU A 19 11.66 14.74 3.55
CA LEU A 19 12.40 14.60 4.81
C LEU A 19 12.26 13.17 5.33
N ARG A 20 13.35 12.66 5.89
CA ARG A 20 13.34 11.40 6.64
C ARG A 20 13.71 11.69 8.09
N PRO A 21 12.88 11.28 9.06
CA PRO A 21 13.28 11.35 10.45
C PRO A 21 14.48 10.43 10.67
N GLY A 22 15.59 11.02 11.11
CA GLY A 22 16.80 10.32 11.53
C GLY A 22 16.75 10.01 13.02
N THR A 23 17.38 8.91 13.41
CA THR A 23 17.52 8.48 14.80
C THR A 23 18.97 8.05 15.00
N ASP A 24 19.63 8.61 16.00
CA ASP A 24 21.05 8.34 16.29
C ASP A 24 21.25 7.00 17.00
N ALA A 25 20.22 6.52 17.72
CA ALA A 25 20.29 5.32 18.53
C ALA A 25 20.26 4.02 17.71
N SER A 26 19.43 3.95 16.67
CA SER A 26 19.38 2.80 15.76
C SER A 26 18.74 3.17 14.42
N PRO A 27 19.00 2.42 13.34
CA PRO A 27 18.32 2.61 12.05
C PRO A 27 16.86 2.11 12.05
N ASP A 28 16.43 1.42 13.10
CA ASP A 28 15.11 0.78 13.20
C ASP A 28 14.01 1.77 13.61
N TYR A 29 12.77 1.34 13.44
CA TYR A 29 11.61 2.08 13.94
C TYR A 29 11.68 2.22 15.46
N GLN A 30 11.43 3.42 15.95
CA GLN A 30 11.39 3.73 17.38
C GLN A 30 9.93 3.80 17.82
N ILE A 31 9.30 2.64 17.95
CA ILE A 31 7.89 2.52 18.33
C ILE A 31 7.81 1.84 19.69
N GLY A 32 7.26 2.53 20.68
CA GLY A 32 7.21 1.99 22.04
C GLY A 32 6.43 2.84 23.02
N LEU A 33 6.13 2.24 24.17
CA LEU A 33 5.44 2.83 25.30
C LEU A 33 6.43 3.12 26.42
N SER A 34 6.35 4.31 27.02
CA SER A 34 7.20 4.72 28.13
C SER A 34 6.37 5.40 29.22
N MET A 35 6.77 5.28 30.48
CA MET A 35 6.16 6.06 31.57
C MET A 35 6.94 7.35 31.78
N ASN A 36 6.38 8.46 31.31
CA ASN A 36 7.02 9.77 31.36
C ASN A 36 6.37 10.67 32.42
N LYS A 37 7.16 11.59 32.97
CA LYS A 37 6.63 12.65 33.84
C LYS A 37 5.89 13.68 33.00
N THR A 38 4.67 14.00 33.39
CA THR A 38 3.88 15.10 32.84
C THR A 38 4.38 16.44 33.42
N PRO A 39 4.02 17.58 32.81
CA PRO A 39 4.35 18.90 33.34
C PRO A 39 3.84 19.16 34.78
N CYS A 40 2.77 18.48 35.19
CA CYS A 40 2.22 18.53 36.54
C CYS A 40 2.90 17.57 37.54
N GLY A 41 3.93 16.82 37.13
CA GLY A 41 4.72 15.95 38.00
C GLY A 41 4.21 14.52 38.14
N GLU A 42 3.07 14.20 37.55
CA GLU A 42 2.49 12.85 37.53
C GLU A 42 3.20 11.96 36.49
N ARG A 43 3.15 10.63 36.67
CA ARG A 43 3.64 9.69 35.66
C ARG A 43 2.47 9.27 34.77
N ALA A 44 2.60 9.49 33.46
CA ALA A 44 1.62 9.07 32.47
C ALA A 44 2.27 8.21 31.39
N PRO A 45 1.52 7.25 30.81
CA PRO A 45 1.98 6.52 29.63
C PRO A 45 2.15 7.47 28.43
N TRP A 46 3.23 7.29 27.70
CA TRP A 46 3.58 8.06 26.51
C TRP A 46 3.98 7.09 25.39
N ILE A 47 3.30 7.16 24.26
CA ILE A 47 3.59 6.33 23.09
C ILE A 47 4.42 7.16 22.11
N THR A 48 5.58 6.63 21.74
CA THR A 48 6.43 7.20 20.68
C THR A 48 6.25 6.38 19.42
N VAL A 49 6.07 7.06 18.29
CA VAL A 49 6.05 6.48 16.94
C VAL A 49 7.05 7.25 16.09
N GLY A 50 8.33 6.92 16.25
CA GLY A 50 9.45 7.64 15.66
C GLY A 50 10.28 6.78 14.70
N GLY A 51 11.24 7.41 14.02
CA GLY A 51 12.17 6.70 13.12
C GLY A 51 11.50 6.07 11.90
N ILE A 52 10.35 6.58 11.46
CA ILE A 52 9.63 6.06 10.29
C ILE A 52 10.32 6.51 8.98
N ARG A 53 10.99 5.58 8.28
CA ARG A 53 11.83 5.86 7.10
C ARG A 53 11.18 5.37 5.79
N SER A 54 11.97 5.05 4.75
CA SER A 54 11.54 4.62 3.40
C SER A 54 10.47 3.56 3.37
N THR A 55 10.57 2.59 4.28
CA THR A 55 9.66 1.45 4.37
C THR A 55 8.40 1.77 5.18
N GLY A 56 8.28 3.00 5.72
CA GLY A 56 7.16 3.42 6.55
C GLY A 56 5.83 3.35 5.84
N LEU A 57 5.78 3.71 4.55
CA LEU A 57 4.54 3.63 3.77
C LEU A 57 4.10 2.17 3.59
N THR A 58 5.02 1.28 3.19
CA THR A 58 4.74 -0.16 3.03
C THR A 58 4.40 -0.82 4.36
N ALA A 59 5.02 -0.39 5.47
CA ALA A 59 4.78 -0.93 6.80
C ALA A 59 3.60 -0.28 7.55
N SER A 60 2.93 0.71 6.95
CA SER A 60 1.94 1.58 7.62
C SER A 60 0.84 0.80 8.35
N LEU A 61 0.29 -0.25 7.74
CA LEU A 61 -0.74 -1.07 8.36
C LEU A 61 -0.22 -1.88 9.56
N GLY A 62 1.00 -2.41 9.46
CA GLY A 62 1.66 -3.10 10.56
C GLY A 62 1.98 -2.16 11.73
N ILE A 63 2.47 -0.95 11.42
CA ILE A 63 2.71 0.12 12.40
C ILE A 63 1.40 0.48 13.10
N ALA A 64 0.32 0.71 12.36
CA ALA A 64 -0.98 1.04 12.92
C ALA A 64 -1.50 -0.06 13.87
N SER A 65 -1.40 -1.33 13.47
CA SER A 65 -1.81 -2.46 14.31
C SER A 65 -0.96 -2.56 15.58
N HIS A 66 0.35 -2.33 15.50
CA HIS A 66 1.23 -2.36 16.65
C HIS A 66 0.94 -1.21 17.63
N VAL A 67 0.78 0.02 17.11
CA VAL A 67 0.44 1.21 17.91
C VAL A 67 -0.93 1.07 18.57
N ALA A 68 -1.92 0.47 17.92
CA ALA A 68 -3.21 0.17 18.53
C ALA A 68 -3.07 -0.74 19.77
N GLY A 69 -2.16 -1.72 19.72
CA GLY A 69 -1.79 -2.54 20.87
C GLY A 69 -1.22 -1.71 22.03
N LEU A 70 -0.29 -0.80 21.73
CA LEU A 70 0.30 0.11 22.73
C LEU A 70 -0.74 1.08 23.32
N CYS A 71 -1.69 1.57 22.53
CA CYS A 71 -2.80 2.40 23.02
C CYS A 71 -3.66 1.64 24.03
N ASN A 72 -3.99 0.38 23.74
CA ASN A 72 -4.74 -0.48 24.66
C ASN A 72 -3.97 -0.72 25.96
N GLU A 73 -2.65 -0.90 25.88
CA GLU A 73 -1.80 -1.02 27.07
C GLU A 73 -1.75 0.27 27.89
N ALA A 74 -1.54 1.42 27.25
CA ALA A 74 -1.55 2.73 27.89
C ALA A 74 -2.89 3.04 28.61
N LEU A 75 -4.01 2.66 27.99
CA LEU A 75 -5.34 2.78 28.61
C LEU A 75 -5.44 1.95 29.90
N ARG A 76 -4.98 0.68 29.87
CA ARG A 76 -4.97 -0.17 31.08
C ARG A 76 -4.14 0.45 32.20
N LEU A 77 -2.95 0.94 31.88
CA LEU A 77 -2.05 1.57 32.86
C LEU A 77 -2.66 2.85 33.46
N SER A 78 -3.55 3.52 32.74
CA SER A 78 -4.25 4.72 33.19
C SER A 78 -5.55 4.41 33.94
N GLY A 79 -5.88 3.14 34.19
CA GLY A 79 -7.14 2.72 34.81
C GLY A 79 -8.36 2.80 33.88
N GLY A 80 -8.14 3.04 32.58
CA GLY A 80 -9.20 3.04 31.57
C GLY A 80 -9.56 1.62 31.11
N VAL A 81 -10.75 1.49 30.54
CA VAL A 81 -11.19 0.24 29.90
C VAL A 81 -10.68 0.24 28.46
N PRO A 82 -9.90 -0.77 28.02
CA PRO A 82 -9.48 -0.87 26.62
C PRO A 82 -10.70 -0.99 25.74
N VAL A 83 -10.80 -0.12 24.74
CA VAL A 83 -11.73 -0.35 23.64
C VAL A 83 -11.06 -1.37 22.74
N LEU A 84 -11.49 -2.63 22.82
CA LEU A 84 -11.28 -3.57 21.73
C LEU A 84 -12.12 -3.07 20.57
N ALA A 85 -11.62 -2.06 19.84
CA ALA A 85 -12.22 -1.71 18.57
C ALA A 85 -12.10 -2.96 17.72
N GLU A 86 -13.23 -3.61 17.44
CA GLU A 86 -13.28 -4.65 16.42
C GLU A 86 -12.60 -4.07 15.20
N ARG A 87 -11.54 -4.73 14.73
CA ARG A 87 -10.81 -4.25 13.56
C ARG A 87 -11.85 -4.17 12.46
N PRO A 88 -12.19 -2.97 11.94
CA PRO A 88 -13.20 -2.89 10.90
C PRO A 88 -12.74 -3.84 9.79
N PRO A 89 -13.65 -4.68 9.25
CA PRO A 89 -13.30 -5.56 8.15
C PRO A 89 -12.61 -4.72 7.08
N ILE A 90 -11.35 -5.05 6.80
CA ILE A 90 -10.62 -4.38 5.73
C ILE A 90 -11.25 -4.91 4.44
N TYR A 91 -12.14 -4.11 3.87
CA TYR A 91 -12.66 -4.35 2.53
C TYR A 91 -11.61 -3.91 1.53
N THR A 92 -10.67 -4.80 1.22
CA THR A 92 -9.99 -4.68 -0.06
C THR A 92 -10.97 -5.14 -1.12
N THR A 93 -11.18 -4.34 -2.18
CA THR A 93 -11.76 -4.91 -3.40
C THR A 93 -10.82 -6.02 -3.85
N PRO A 94 -11.23 -7.31 -3.78
CA PRO A 94 -10.37 -8.39 -4.21
C PRO A 94 -10.02 -8.13 -5.67
N LEU A 95 -8.72 -8.16 -5.98
CA LEU A 95 -8.29 -7.99 -7.36
C LEU A 95 -8.86 -9.18 -8.15
N PRO A 96 -9.52 -8.95 -9.30
CA PRO A 96 -9.91 -10.05 -10.18
C PRO A 96 -8.69 -10.88 -10.59
N PRO A 97 -8.89 -12.15 -10.98
CA PRO A 97 -7.83 -12.97 -11.52
C PRO A 97 -7.11 -12.26 -12.68
N VAL A 98 -5.80 -12.50 -12.81
CA VAL A 98 -4.98 -11.84 -13.85
C VAL A 98 -5.55 -12.12 -15.24
N GLU A 99 -6.10 -13.31 -15.45
CA GLU A 99 -6.73 -13.74 -16.70
C GLU A 99 -7.93 -12.86 -17.06
N ALA A 100 -8.75 -12.48 -16.08
CA ALA A 100 -9.90 -11.60 -16.29
C ALA A 100 -9.46 -10.16 -16.61
N ILE A 101 -8.38 -9.68 -15.96
CA ILE A 101 -7.80 -8.36 -16.25
C ILE A 101 -7.22 -8.33 -17.66
N VAL A 102 -6.52 -9.39 -18.07
CA VAL A 102 -5.97 -9.54 -19.42
C VAL A 102 -7.08 -9.62 -20.48
N ALA A 103 -8.16 -10.38 -20.22
CA ALA A 103 -9.32 -10.42 -21.09
C ALA A 103 -9.92 -9.02 -21.29
N SER A 104 -10.15 -8.26 -20.21
CA SER A 104 -10.62 -6.88 -20.27
C SER A 104 -9.68 -5.98 -21.09
N TYR A 105 -8.36 -6.12 -20.92
CA TYR A 105 -7.36 -5.36 -21.69
C TYR A 105 -7.48 -5.61 -23.20
N HIS A 106 -7.70 -6.87 -23.59
CA HIS A 106 -7.84 -7.26 -25.00
C HIS A 106 -9.18 -6.87 -25.60
N GLU A 107 -10.29 -7.07 -24.87
CA GLU A 107 -11.63 -6.69 -25.30
C GLU A 107 -11.75 -5.19 -25.58
N ARG A 108 -11.11 -4.36 -24.74
CA ARG A 108 -11.17 -2.92 -24.89
C ARG A 108 -10.27 -2.38 -25.99
N GLY A 109 -9.06 -2.93 -26.15
CA GLY A 109 -8.11 -2.54 -27.20
C GLY A 109 -7.55 -1.10 -27.12
N ASP A 110 -8.06 -0.28 -26.21
CA ASP A 110 -7.65 1.12 -25.97
C ASP A 110 -6.45 1.24 -25.01
N GLY A 111 -5.96 0.12 -24.47
CA GLY A 111 -4.88 0.07 -23.50
C GLY A 111 -5.31 0.25 -22.04
N SER A 112 -6.62 0.20 -21.76
CA SER A 112 -7.18 0.25 -20.42
C SER A 112 -7.77 -1.09 -19.96
N VAL A 113 -7.99 -1.24 -18.66
CA VAL A 113 -8.63 -2.39 -18.02
C VAL A 113 -9.73 -1.93 -17.08
N VAL A 114 -10.78 -2.73 -16.94
CA VAL A 114 -11.77 -2.59 -15.86
C VAL A 114 -11.43 -3.61 -14.78
N ILE A 115 -11.41 -3.18 -13.51
CA ILE A 115 -11.02 -4.03 -12.38
C ILE A 115 -12.26 -4.29 -11.53
N GLY A 116 -12.74 -5.53 -11.57
CA GLY A 116 -13.93 -5.96 -10.83
C GLY A 116 -15.23 -5.37 -11.42
N ASP A 117 -16.28 -5.37 -10.60
CA ASP A 117 -17.66 -5.10 -11.02
C ASP A 117 -17.97 -3.59 -11.15
N ASP A 118 -16.95 -2.74 -11.03
CA ASP A 118 -17.02 -1.27 -11.02
C ASP A 118 -18.18 -0.68 -10.18
N THR A 119 -18.51 -1.31 -9.06
CA THR A 119 -19.59 -0.88 -8.15
C THR A 119 -19.38 0.50 -7.54
N MET A 120 -18.18 1.04 -7.65
CA MET A 120 -17.76 2.35 -7.15
C MET A 120 -17.51 3.36 -8.29
N GLU A 121 -17.84 3.01 -9.54
CA GLU A 121 -17.69 3.86 -10.74
C GLU A 121 -16.27 4.44 -10.93
N PHE A 122 -15.24 3.68 -10.56
CA PHE A 122 -13.85 4.05 -10.82
C PHE A 122 -13.51 4.02 -12.32
N GLY A 123 -14.27 3.27 -13.10
CA GLY A 123 -14.16 3.22 -14.55
C GLY A 123 -12.92 2.50 -15.06
N ALA A 124 -12.60 2.74 -16.33
CA ALA A 124 -11.47 2.10 -16.99
C ALA A 124 -10.12 2.71 -16.55
N HIS A 125 -9.18 1.85 -16.16
CA HIS A 125 -7.85 2.23 -15.73
C HIS A 125 -6.82 2.03 -16.85
N TYR A 126 -6.13 3.10 -17.25
CA TYR A 126 -5.09 2.99 -18.27
C TYR A 126 -3.85 2.26 -17.76
N VAL A 127 -3.39 1.24 -18.50
CA VAL A 127 -2.18 0.50 -18.16
C VAL A 127 -0.97 1.31 -18.63
N THR A 128 -0.43 2.16 -17.75
CA THR A 128 0.69 3.06 -18.09
C THR A 128 2.05 2.37 -18.13
N HIS A 129 2.23 1.28 -17.39
CA HIS A 129 3.53 0.65 -17.21
C HIS A 129 3.93 -0.22 -18.43
N PRO A 130 5.08 0.04 -19.08
CA PRO A 130 5.45 -0.65 -20.33
C PRO A 130 5.57 -2.18 -20.19
N LEU A 131 6.13 -2.66 -19.08
CA LEU A 131 6.25 -4.11 -18.87
C LEU A 131 4.89 -4.78 -18.68
N THR A 132 3.93 -4.09 -18.06
CA THR A 132 2.59 -4.63 -17.85
C THR A 132 1.84 -4.71 -19.17
N ARG A 133 1.91 -3.66 -20.00
CA ARG A 133 1.34 -3.68 -21.37
C ARG A 133 1.93 -4.80 -22.22
N ALA A 134 3.25 -4.97 -22.19
CA ALA A 134 3.93 -6.01 -22.95
C ALA A 134 3.55 -7.42 -22.45
N GLY A 135 3.42 -7.60 -21.14
CA GLY A 135 2.94 -8.84 -20.53
C GLY A 135 1.51 -9.15 -20.95
N PHE A 136 0.59 -8.20 -20.80
CA PHE A 136 -0.82 -8.38 -21.15
C PHE A 136 -0.99 -8.66 -22.64
N ALA A 137 -0.32 -7.89 -23.52
CA ALA A 137 -0.36 -8.14 -24.96
C ALA A 137 0.10 -9.55 -25.37
N ARG A 138 0.97 -10.18 -24.57
CA ARG A 138 1.54 -11.50 -24.85
C ARG A 138 0.73 -12.66 -24.23
N LEU A 139 -0.12 -12.37 -23.24
CA LEU A 139 -0.85 -13.39 -22.48
C LEU A 139 -2.14 -13.88 -23.15
N ALA A 140 -2.47 -13.39 -24.35
CA ALA A 140 -3.44 -14.05 -25.22
C ALA A 140 -2.75 -15.18 -26.00
N ILE A 141 -3.01 -16.44 -25.62
CA ILE A 141 -3.00 -17.71 -26.40
C ILE A 141 -2.72 -18.84 -25.39
N THR A 142 -3.72 -19.23 -24.60
CA THR A 142 -3.81 -20.62 -24.11
C THR A 142 -5.28 -20.92 -23.85
N GLN A 143 -5.77 -22.03 -24.40
CA GLN A 143 -7.12 -22.64 -24.28
C GLN A 143 -8.10 -22.37 -25.44
N HIS A 144 -8.03 -23.19 -26.50
CA HIS A 144 -9.10 -24.13 -26.93
C HIS A 144 -8.65 -24.91 -28.18
N GLY A 145 -7.96 -26.02 -27.95
CA GLY A 145 -7.68 -27.05 -28.95
C GLY A 145 -8.11 -28.40 -28.39
N GLY A 146 -9.43 -28.56 -28.19
CA GLY A 146 -10.01 -29.87 -27.95
C GLY A 146 -9.72 -30.75 -29.16
N ARG A 147 -9.04 -31.87 -28.93
CA ARG A 147 -8.88 -32.92 -29.95
C ARG A 147 -10.25 -33.53 -30.21
N ASP A 148 -10.74 -33.33 -31.42
CA ASP A 148 -11.74 -34.19 -32.03
C ASP A 148 -11.04 -35.53 -32.33
N GLU A 149 -11.30 -36.54 -31.49
CA GLU A 149 -10.98 -37.94 -31.80
C GLU A 149 -12.25 -38.59 -32.40
N THR A 150 -12.43 -38.41 -33.70
CA THR A 150 -13.22 -39.32 -34.54
C THR A 150 -12.28 -40.03 -35.50
N HIS A 151 -11.90 -41.27 -35.17
CA HIS A 151 -12.02 -42.46 -36.03
C HIS A 151 -11.32 -43.67 -35.39
#